data_AF-A0A7L0UIG4-F1
#
_entry.id   AF-A0A7L0UIG4-F1
#
_cell.length_a   1.000
_cell.length_b   1.000
_cell.length_c   1.000
_cell.angle_alpha   90.00
_cell.angle_beta   90.00
_cell.angle_gamma   90.00
#
_symmetry.space_group_name_H-M   'P 1'
#
loop_
_entity.id
_entity.type
_entity.pdbx_description
1 polymer ?
#
loop_
_entity_poly.entity_id
_entity_poly.type
_entity_poly.pdbx_seq_one_letter_code
_entity_poly.pdbx_strand_id
1 'polypeptide(L)'
;QIKREKPENIPDLKCLVEEKFTALESKNSDSDLQSNEKYIYFKDQLKEMRKQCKSYLKKKIDSLNNDNEAIEQIDEDIAVTQSQMNFICPITQMEMKRPVRNKVCGHTYEEDAILKIIQTRKQQKKKVRCPKIGCSHADLKGSDLVPDEVLKRAIDSQNKR
;
A
#
# COMPACT_ATOMS: atom_id res chain seq x y z
N GLN A 1 -54.79 22.83 50.96
CA GLN A 1 -54.24 21.45 50.87
C GLN A 1 -53.55 21.31 49.52
N ILE A 2 -52.22 21.24 49.50
CA ILE A 2 -51.45 21.07 48.26
C ILE A 2 -51.29 19.56 48.03
N LYS A 3 -51.93 19.04 46.98
CA LYS A 3 -51.76 17.64 46.55
C LYS A 3 -50.32 17.49 46.06
N ARG A 4 -49.50 16.73 46.80
CA ARG A 4 -48.16 16.34 46.36
C ARG A 4 -48.33 15.21 45.35
N GLU A 5 -48.05 15.49 44.08
CA GLU A 5 -47.97 14.45 43.04
C GLU A 5 -46.82 13.49 43.35
N LYS A 6 -47.04 12.20 43.12
CA LYS A 6 -46.05 11.14 43.37
C LYS A 6 -44.89 11.34 42.39
N PRO A 7 -43.62 11.20 42.82
CA PRO A 7 -42.49 11.31 41.92
C PRO A 7 -42.56 10.17 40.89
N GLU A 8 -42.61 10.52 39.62
CA GLU A 8 -42.51 9.57 38.53
C GLU A 8 -41.13 8.90 38.58
N ASN A 9 -41.12 7.57 38.51
CA ASN A 9 -39.90 6.77 38.53
C ASN A 9 -39.28 6.83 37.13
N ILE A 10 -38.41 7.82 36.89
CA ILE A 10 -37.77 8.04 35.59
C ILE A 10 -36.67 6.98 35.41
N PRO A 11 -36.76 6.10 34.40
CA PRO A 11 -35.73 5.10 34.13
C PRO A 11 -34.39 5.75 33.81
N ASP A 12 -33.28 5.17 34.29
CA ASP A 12 -31.94 5.62 33.93
C ASP A 12 -31.65 5.28 32.47
N LEU A 13 -31.83 6.28 31.62
CA LEU A 13 -31.62 6.20 30.18
C LEU A 13 -30.20 5.74 29.83
N LYS A 14 -29.20 6.10 30.65
CA LYS A 14 -27.80 5.72 30.42
C LYS A 14 -27.62 4.21 30.56
N CYS A 15 -28.14 3.64 31.64
CA CYS A 15 -28.04 2.21 31.92
C CYS A 15 -28.79 1.38 30.86
N LEU A 16 -29.98 1.85 30.43
CA LEU A 16 -30.74 1.21 29.35
C LEU A 16 -30.00 1.22 28.01
N VAL A 17 -29.32 2.33 27.69
CA VAL A 17 -28.53 2.43 26.47
C VAL A 17 -27.33 1.47 26.53
N GLU A 18 -26.56 1.47 27.62
CA GLU A 18 -25.42 0.57 27.80
C GLU A 18 -25.82 -0.92 27.70
N GLU A 19 -26.95 -1.31 28.31
CA GLU A 19 -27.48 -2.68 28.21
C GLU A 19 -27.84 -3.05 26.77
N LYS A 20 -28.45 -2.13 26.01
CA LYS A 20 -28.80 -2.38 24.61
C LYS A 20 -27.57 -2.43 23.71
N PHE A 21 -26.57 -1.59 23.95
CA PHE A 21 -25.32 -1.58 23.19
C PHE A 21 -24.54 -2.88 23.40
N THR A 22 -24.33 -3.29 24.65
CA THR A 22 -23.63 -4.56 24.96
C THR A 22 -24.35 -5.79 24.42
N ALA A 23 -25.69 -5.78 24.44
CA ALA A 23 -26.51 -6.84 23.83
C ALA A 23 -26.44 -6.87 22.29
N LEU A 24 -26.10 -5.75 21.63
CA LEU A 24 -25.87 -5.69 20.19
C LEU A 24 -24.44 -6.10 19.83
N GLU A 25 -23.44 -5.64 20.60
CA GLU A 25 -22.03 -5.99 20.40
C GLU A 25 -21.78 -7.49 20.57
N SER A 26 -22.37 -8.11 21.59
CA SER A 26 -22.26 -9.56 21.82
C SER A 26 -22.82 -10.43 20.68
N LYS A 27 -23.69 -9.87 19.83
CA LYS A 27 -24.23 -10.55 18.64
C LYS A 27 -23.37 -10.35 17.39
N ASN A 28 -22.40 -9.43 17.44
CA ASN A 28 -21.52 -9.15 16.33
C ASN A 28 -20.24 -10.00 16.47
N SER A 29 -20.32 -11.27 16.08
CA SER A 29 -19.16 -12.16 16.03
C SER A 29 -18.66 -12.34 14.61
N ASP A 30 -17.34 -12.47 14.44
CA ASP A 30 -16.72 -12.77 13.15
C ASP A 30 -16.86 -14.24 12.73
N SER A 31 -17.80 -14.98 13.31
CA SER A 31 -17.96 -16.42 13.09
C SER A 31 -18.20 -16.77 11.61
N ASP A 32 -18.96 -15.94 10.90
CA ASP A 32 -19.22 -16.10 9.46
C ASP A 32 -17.96 -15.83 8.61
N LEU A 33 -17.13 -14.88 9.04
CA LEU A 33 -15.86 -14.58 8.36
C LEU A 33 -14.83 -15.68 8.60
N GLN A 34 -14.73 -16.18 9.84
CA GLN A 34 -13.77 -17.20 10.24
C GLN A 34 -14.04 -18.57 9.60
N SER A 35 -15.31 -18.88 9.33
CA SER A 35 -15.72 -20.11 8.64
C SER A 35 -15.67 -20.00 7.11
N ASN A 36 -15.48 -18.80 6.55
CA ASN A 36 -15.44 -18.59 5.12
C ASN A 36 -14.20 -19.24 4.49
N GLU A 37 -14.40 -20.12 3.51
CA GLU A 37 -13.32 -20.85 2.82
C GLU A 37 -12.25 -19.91 2.22
N LYS A 38 -12.66 -18.77 1.64
CA LYS A 38 -11.71 -17.80 1.07
C LYS A 38 -10.85 -17.14 2.13
N TYR A 39 -11.44 -16.84 3.29
CA TYR A 39 -10.72 -16.26 4.43
C TYR A 39 -9.75 -17.26 5.04
N ILE A 40 -10.16 -18.52 5.20
CA ILE A 40 -9.30 -19.61 5.66
C ILE A 40 -8.09 -19.77 4.73
N TYR A 41 -8.34 -19.83 3.42
CA TYR A 41 -7.29 -19.97 2.41
C TYR A 41 -6.31 -18.78 2.43
N PHE A 42 -6.83 -17.55 2.50
CA PHE A 42 -6.01 -16.35 2.61
C PHE A 42 -5.16 -16.35 3.89
N LYS A 43 -5.74 -16.73 5.03
CA LYS A 43 -5.03 -16.85 6.31
C LYS A 43 -3.92 -17.90 6.23
N ASP A 44 -4.14 -18.99 5.50
CA ASP A 44 -3.12 -20.01 5.29
C ASP A 44 -1.98 -19.53 4.37
N GLN A 45 -2.29 -18.81 3.29
CA GLN A 45 -1.27 -18.15 2.45
C GLN A 45 -0.38 -17.20 3.28
N LEU A 46 -0.97 -16.39 4.17
CA LEU A 46 -0.21 -15.50 5.04
C LEU A 46 0.73 -16.26 6.00
N LYS A 47 0.26 -17.39 6.55
CA LYS A 47 1.10 -18.26 7.40
C LYS A 47 2.28 -18.81 6.63
N GLU A 48 2.05 -19.24 5.39
CA GLU A 48 3.10 -19.81 4.54
C GLU A 48 4.13 -18.75 4.11
N MET A 49 3.66 -17.57 3.70
CA MET A 49 4.54 -16.41 3.41
C MET A 49 5.40 -16.05 4.63
N ARG A 50 4.82 -16.06 5.84
CA ARG A 50 5.58 -15.81 7.09
C ARG A 50 6.64 -16.88 7.34
N LYS A 51 6.38 -18.17 7.08
CA LYS A 51 7.41 -19.22 7.23
C LYS A 51 8.56 -18.99 6.25
N GLN A 52 8.26 -18.63 5.01
CA GLN A 52 9.26 -18.30 4.00
C GLN A 52 10.11 -17.10 4.44
N CYS A 53 9.51 -16.04 4.98
CA CYS A 53 10.22 -14.87 5.51
C CYS A 53 10.98 -15.14 6.82
N LYS A 54 10.50 -16.05 7.68
CA LYS A 54 11.19 -16.43 8.94
C LYS A 54 12.54 -17.09 8.69
N SER A 55 12.72 -17.77 7.54
CA SER A 55 14.05 -18.30 7.15
C SER A 55 15.11 -17.20 7.03
N TYR A 56 14.70 -15.98 6.64
CA TYR A 56 15.57 -14.82 6.48
C TYR A 56 15.87 -14.09 7.80
N LEU A 57 14.99 -14.23 8.81
CA LEU A 57 15.05 -13.51 10.10
C LEU A 57 15.54 -14.37 11.29
N LYS A 58 15.75 -15.69 11.11
CA LYS A 58 16.20 -16.62 12.16
C LYS A 58 17.47 -16.17 12.90
N LYS A 59 18.40 -15.46 12.24
CA LYS A 59 19.67 -15.01 12.86
C LYS A 59 19.53 -13.93 13.94
N LYS A 60 18.38 -13.27 14.11
CA LYS A 60 18.23 -12.16 15.07
C LYS A 60 17.32 -12.44 16.26
N ILE A 61 16.51 -13.51 16.22
CA ILE A 61 15.48 -13.80 17.23
C ILE A 61 15.90 -14.88 18.24
N ASP A 62 16.89 -15.72 17.93
CA ASP A 62 17.33 -16.77 18.87
C ASP A 62 17.99 -16.20 20.16
N SER A 63 18.20 -14.88 20.28
CA SER A 63 18.65 -14.22 21.53
C SER A 63 17.52 -13.68 22.41
N LEU A 64 16.26 -13.76 22.00
CA LEU A 64 15.11 -13.20 22.73
C LEU A 64 14.00 -14.25 22.88
N ASN A 65 14.18 -15.02 23.95
CA ASN A 65 13.14 -15.62 24.79
C ASN A 65 12.58 -17.00 24.41
N ASN A 66 12.93 -17.94 25.30
CA ASN A 66 12.06 -19.01 25.79
C ASN A 66 10.68 -18.46 26.18
N ASP A 67 9.68 -19.34 26.09
CA ASP A 67 8.36 -19.24 26.71
C ASP A 67 7.25 -18.49 25.94
N ASN A 68 6.79 -19.15 24.88
CA ASN A 68 5.41 -19.66 24.65
C ASN A 68 4.13 -18.92 25.10
N GLU A 69 4.09 -17.63 25.46
CA GLU A 69 2.79 -17.00 25.79
C GLU A 69 2.74 -15.47 25.55
N ALA A 70 2.97 -15.03 24.31
CA ALA A 70 2.79 -13.61 23.94
C ALA A 70 2.48 -13.36 22.45
N ILE A 71 1.63 -14.17 21.81
CA ILE A 71 1.30 -14.01 20.37
C ILE A 71 -0.04 -13.26 20.15
N GLU A 72 -0.50 -12.46 21.12
CA GLU A 72 -1.65 -11.55 20.91
C GLU A 72 -1.28 -10.05 20.96
N GLN A 73 0.00 -9.69 20.97
CA GLN A 73 0.45 -8.28 21.02
C GLN A 73 1.38 -7.86 19.87
N ILE A 74 1.32 -8.52 18.71
CA ILE A 74 2.13 -8.14 17.53
C ILE A 74 1.26 -7.55 16.41
N ASP A 75 0.16 -6.88 16.76
CA ASP A 75 -0.59 -6.03 15.81
C ASP A 75 -0.19 -4.54 15.91
N GLU A 76 0.74 -4.16 16.79
CA GLU A 76 1.09 -2.74 17.03
C GLU A 76 2.32 -2.20 16.28
N ASP A 77 3.13 -3.04 15.62
CA ASP A 77 4.36 -2.58 14.94
C ASP A 77 4.46 -2.99 13.45
N ILE A 78 3.38 -2.83 12.67
CA ILE A 78 3.53 -2.71 11.21
C ILE A 78 4.00 -1.28 10.90
N ALA A 79 5.31 -1.12 10.73
CA ALA A 79 5.87 0.10 10.16
C ALA A 79 5.44 0.22 8.68
N VAL A 80 4.37 0.96 8.41
CA VAL A 80 3.99 1.36 7.05
C VAL A 80 5.07 2.29 6.52
N THR A 81 6.03 1.73 5.79
CA THR A 81 6.97 2.55 5.03
C THR A 81 6.24 3.11 3.83
N GLN A 82 6.13 4.44 3.75
CA GLN A 82 5.61 5.09 2.55
C GLN A 82 6.53 4.70 1.38
N SER A 83 5.98 4.02 0.37
CA SER A 83 6.70 3.83 -0.89
C SER A 83 6.93 5.21 -1.51
N GLN A 84 8.16 5.73 -1.40
CA GLN A 84 8.51 7.02 -1.98
C GLN A 84 8.44 6.90 -3.51
N MET A 85 7.55 7.67 -4.14
CA MET A 85 7.48 7.75 -5.59
C MET A 85 8.66 8.58 -6.10
N ASN A 86 9.44 8.02 -7.01
CA ASN A 86 10.58 8.72 -7.60
C ASN A 86 10.08 9.65 -8.73
N PHE A 87 10.07 10.96 -8.48
CA PHE A 87 9.70 11.98 -9.47
C PHE A 87 10.86 12.42 -10.37
N ILE A 88 12.08 11.96 -10.07
CA ILE A 88 13.29 12.34 -10.79
C ILE A 88 13.47 11.49 -12.05
N CYS A 89 13.62 12.17 -13.20
CA CYS A 89 13.88 11.54 -14.48
C CYS A 89 15.30 10.96 -14.54
N PRO A 90 15.50 9.69 -14.93
CA PRO A 90 16.83 9.09 -15.01
C PRO A 90 17.71 9.67 -16.14
N ILE A 91 17.13 10.45 -17.07
CA ILE A 91 17.86 11.10 -18.17
C ILE A 91 18.28 12.52 -17.79
N THR A 92 17.33 13.34 -17.35
CA THR A 92 17.58 14.76 -17.05
C THR A 92 18.06 15.00 -15.64
N GLN A 93 17.89 14.02 -14.73
CA GLN A 93 18.18 14.14 -13.30
C GLN A 93 17.40 15.28 -12.63
N MET A 94 16.28 15.69 -13.24
CA MET A 94 15.35 16.70 -12.73
C MET A 94 13.97 16.08 -12.52
N GLU A 95 13.12 16.76 -11.76
CA GLU A 95 11.71 16.39 -11.62
C GLU A 95 11.00 16.37 -12.98
N MET A 96 10.23 15.32 -13.23
CA MET A 96 9.49 15.13 -14.47
C MET A 96 8.32 16.12 -14.57
N LYS A 97 8.16 16.77 -15.72
CA LYS A 97 7.01 17.61 -16.06
C LYS A 97 5.99 16.84 -16.88
N ARG A 98 6.45 16.06 -17.86
CA ARG A 98 5.63 15.21 -18.74
C ARG A 98 6.13 13.76 -18.65
N PRO A 99 5.77 13.03 -17.58
CA PRO A 99 6.24 11.67 -17.40
C PRO A 99 5.62 10.72 -18.44
N VAL A 100 6.46 9.96 -19.14
CA VAL A 100 6.05 8.88 -20.05
C VAL A 100 6.69 7.57 -19.62
N ARG A 101 5.89 6.51 -19.59
CA ARG A 101 6.28 5.17 -19.16
C ARG A 101 6.46 4.25 -20.36
N ASN A 102 7.59 3.54 -20.41
CA ASN A 102 7.76 2.44 -21.36
C ASN A 102 6.92 1.24 -20.91
N LYS A 103 5.95 0.82 -21.72
CA LYS A 103 5.05 -0.31 -21.44
C LYS A 103 5.75 -1.68 -21.35
N VAL A 104 6.97 -1.82 -21.86
CA VAL A 104 7.73 -3.09 -21.87
C VAL A 104 8.51 -3.29 -20.58
N CYS A 105 9.20 -2.27 -20.07
CA CYS A 105 10.05 -2.38 -18.88
C CYS A 105 9.54 -1.58 -17.67
N GLY A 106 8.47 -0.80 -17.81
CA GLY A 106 7.83 -0.05 -16.74
C GLY A 106 8.56 1.21 -16.28
N HIS A 107 9.72 1.55 -16.86
CA HIS A 107 10.47 2.74 -16.49
C HIS A 107 9.86 4.02 -17.07
N THR A 108 9.90 5.08 -16.27
CA THR A 108 9.34 6.39 -16.60
C THR A 108 10.45 7.42 -16.85
N TYR A 109 10.19 8.34 -17.78
CA TYR A 109 11.12 9.37 -18.25
C TYR A 109 10.39 10.69 -18.48
N GLU A 110 11.15 11.77 -18.56
CA GLU A 110 10.67 13.01 -19.18
C GLU A 110 10.48 12.80 -20.69
N GLU A 111 9.29 13.13 -21.22
CA GLU A 111 8.88 12.92 -22.61
C GLU A 111 9.88 13.52 -23.61
N ASP A 112 10.18 14.81 -23.47
CA ASP A 112 11.07 15.52 -24.39
C ASP A 112 12.48 14.91 -24.40
N ALA A 113 12.93 14.40 -23.25
CA ALA A 113 14.27 13.83 -23.10
C ALA A 113 14.38 12.47 -23.78
N ILE A 114 13.41 11.58 -23.55
CA ILE A 114 13.43 10.23 -24.16
C ILE A 114 13.22 10.30 -25.67
N LEU A 115 12.35 11.19 -26.16
CA LEU A 115 12.11 11.37 -27.60
C LEU A 115 13.38 11.85 -28.32
N LYS A 116 14.13 12.79 -27.73
CA LYS A 116 15.44 13.24 -28.27
C LYS A 116 16.44 12.08 -28.37
N ILE A 117 16.53 11.22 -27.36
CA ILE A 117 17.41 10.03 -27.40
C ILE A 117 16.99 9.09 -28.53
N ILE A 118 15.69 8.80 -28.65
CA ILE A 118 15.16 7.92 -29.69
C ILE A 118 15.50 8.47 -31.08
N GLN A 119 15.23 9.76 -31.31
CA GLN A 119 15.51 10.42 -32.58
C GLN A 119 17.00 10.39 -32.94
N THR A 120 17.87 10.71 -31.98
CA THR A 120 19.34 10.72 -32.17
C THR A 120 19.86 9.33 -32.53
N ARG A 121 19.39 8.29 -31.85
CA ARG A 121 19.80 6.90 -32.13
C ARG A 121 19.26 6.39 -33.46
N LYS A 122 18.03 6.79 -33.83
CA LYS A 122 17.44 6.47 -35.13
C LYS A 122 18.26 7.07 -36.29
N GLN A 123 18.73 8.30 -36.17
CA GLN A 123 19.64 8.93 -37.13
C GLN A 123 20.96 8.16 -37.26
N GLN A 124 21.47 7.63 -36.14
CA GLN A 124 22.67 6.77 -36.12
C GLN A 124 22.42 5.33 -36.57
N LYS A 125 21.20 4.97 -37.00
CA LYS A 125 20.78 3.60 -37.35
C LYS A 125 21.05 2.58 -36.21
N LYS A 126 20.99 3.02 -34.96
CA LYS A 126 21.21 2.20 -33.75
C LYS A 126 19.90 1.96 -33.01
N LYS A 127 19.76 0.79 -32.39
CA LYS A 127 18.67 0.52 -31.45
C LYS A 127 18.82 1.39 -30.19
N VAL A 128 17.69 1.76 -29.61
CA VAL A 128 17.63 2.56 -28.39
C VAL A 128 17.56 1.61 -27.20
N ARG A 129 18.51 1.73 -26.29
CA ARG A 129 18.45 1.02 -25.01
C ARG A 129 17.68 1.85 -23.99
N CYS A 130 17.02 1.17 -23.07
CA CYS A 130 16.44 1.77 -21.88
C CYS A 130 17.50 2.61 -21.15
N PRO A 131 17.26 3.92 -20.91
CA PRO A 131 18.22 4.76 -20.20
C PRO A 131 18.35 4.45 -18.70
N LYS A 132 17.42 3.68 -18.11
CA LYS A 132 17.52 3.28 -16.72
C LYS A 132 18.67 2.28 -16.57
N ILE A 133 19.63 2.64 -15.71
CA ILE A 133 20.79 1.81 -15.36
C ILE A 133 20.32 0.42 -14.91
N GLY A 134 20.95 -0.62 -15.44
CA GLY A 134 20.65 -2.02 -15.10
C GLY A 134 19.46 -2.63 -15.84
N CYS A 135 18.72 -1.86 -16.65
CA CYS A 135 17.64 -2.43 -17.46
C CYS A 135 18.19 -3.14 -18.70
N SER A 136 17.76 -4.39 -18.93
CA SER A 136 18.16 -5.21 -20.08
C SER A 136 17.42 -4.89 -21.38
N HIS A 137 16.37 -4.08 -21.32
CA HIS A 137 15.56 -3.76 -22.49
C HIS A 137 16.31 -2.86 -23.49
N ALA A 138 16.53 -3.37 -24.71
CA ALA A 138 17.45 -2.78 -25.69
C ALA A 138 16.81 -2.36 -27.03
N ASP A 139 15.48 -2.45 -27.16
CA ASP A 139 14.73 -2.11 -28.38
C ASP A 139 13.57 -1.15 -28.09
N LEU A 140 13.86 -0.04 -27.41
CA LEU A 140 12.88 0.96 -27.01
C LEU A 140 12.40 1.77 -28.23
N LYS A 141 11.09 1.80 -28.49
CA LYS A 141 10.50 2.59 -29.58
C LYS A 141 9.60 3.69 -29.02
N GLY A 142 9.38 4.74 -29.80
CA GLY A 142 8.45 5.81 -29.43
C GLY A 142 7.02 5.30 -29.21
N SER A 143 6.61 4.27 -29.95
CA SER A 143 5.30 3.60 -29.78
C SER A 143 5.15 2.78 -28.49
N ASP A 144 6.24 2.58 -27.74
CA ASP A 144 6.23 1.89 -26.45
C ASP A 144 6.05 2.85 -25.28
N LEU A 145 6.18 4.16 -25.54
CA LEU A 145 6.00 5.21 -24.55
C LEU A 145 4.52 5.58 -24.46
N VAL A 146 3.99 5.54 -23.24
CA VAL A 146 2.62 5.91 -22.92
C VAL A 146 2.67 6.98 -21.82
N PRO A 147 1.85 8.04 -21.89
CA PRO A 147 1.74 9.02 -20.80
C PRO A 147 1.47 8.35 -19.45
N ASP A 148 2.22 8.75 -18.42
CA ASP A 148 2.06 8.26 -17.05
C ASP A 148 1.18 9.23 -16.26
N GLU A 149 -0.14 9.16 -16.51
CA GLU A 149 -1.14 10.03 -15.88
C GLU A 149 -1.16 9.93 -14.36
N VAL A 150 -0.85 8.74 -13.82
CA VAL A 150 -0.80 8.51 -12.38
C VAL A 150 0.38 9.27 -11.77
N LEU A 151 1.57 9.12 -12.37
CA LEU A 151 2.74 9.84 -11.89
C LEU A 151 2.60 11.34 -12.09
N LYS A 152 2.01 11.78 -13.21
CA LYS A 152 1.74 13.19 -13.47
C LYS A 152 0.86 13.82 -12.39
N ARG A 153 -0.25 13.16 -12.03
CA ARG A 153 -1.13 13.61 -10.94
C ARG A 153 -0.42 13.66 -9.59
N ALA A 154 0.45 12.70 -9.29
CA ALA A 154 1.21 12.68 -8.05
C ALA A 154 2.18 13.88 -7.96
N ILE A 155 2.91 14.15 -9.04
CA ILE A 155 3.82 15.31 -9.18
C ILE A 155 3.04 16.62 -9.00
N ASP A 156 1.92 16.78 -9.72
CA ASP A 156 1.12 18.00 -9.66
C ASP A 156 0.48 18.20 -8.26
N SER A 157 0.21 17.10 -7.53
CA SER A 157 -0.31 17.17 -6.16
C SER A 157 0.76 17.57 -5.14
N GLN A 158 2.02 17.17 -5.36
CA GLN A 158 3.14 17.62 -4.52
C GLN A 158 3.44 19.10 -4.72
N ASN A 159 3.42 19.59 -5.96
CA ASN A 159 3.72 20.99 -6.28
C ASN A 159 2.64 22.00 -5.84
N LYS A 160 1.47 21.51 -5.40
CA LYS A 160 0.38 22.33 -4.83
C LYS A 160 0.46 22.50 -3.32
N ARG A 161 1.32 21.74 -2.64
CA ARG A 161 1.57 21.87 -1.20
C ARG A 161 2.59 22.96 -0.95
#